data_AF-A0A5C6AEU3-F1
#
_entry.id   AF-A0A5C6AEU3-F1
#
_cell.length_a   1.000
_cell.length_b   1.000
_cell.length_c   1.000
_cell.angle_alpha   90.00
_cell.angle_beta   90.00
_cell.angle_gamma   90.00
#
_symmetry.space_group_name_H-M   'P 1'
#
loop_
_entity.id
_entity.type
_entity.pdbx_description
1 polymer ?
#
loop_
_entity_poly.entity_id
_entity_poly.type
_entity_poly.pdbx_seq_one_letter_code
_entity_poly.pdbx_strand_id
1 'polypeptide(L)'
;MSKLKPIVLLAVAVIIAFSSATLLADKPADEKVQIVVEQYRIGDLPVWTKDGHFDSEILMMYLQTTVAPNTWEARGGPATMAPYPQNASLVIRAPIKTHDAIKKVLKQHRGQ
;
A
#
# COMPACT_ATOMS: atom_id res chain seq x y z
N MET A 1 43.46 -32.42 43.62
CA MET A 1 44.50 -31.72 42.83
C MET A 1 44.29 -32.06 41.36
N SER A 2 43.97 -31.03 40.58
CA SER A 2 43.76 -31.02 39.12
C SER A 2 45.06 -31.37 38.36
N LYS A 3 44.97 -32.02 37.19
CA LYS A 3 45.48 -31.51 35.90
C LYS A 3 44.84 -32.26 34.71
N LEU A 4 43.95 -31.55 34.01
CA LEU A 4 43.56 -31.80 32.61
C LEU A 4 44.79 -31.72 31.69
N LYS A 5 44.78 -32.45 30.57
CA LYS A 5 45.62 -32.20 29.39
C LYS A 5 44.73 -31.95 28.14
N PRO A 6 45.21 -31.16 27.16
CA PRO A 6 44.35 -30.43 26.24
C PRO A 6 44.16 -31.11 24.87
N ILE A 7 42.95 -30.92 24.33
CA ILE A 7 42.61 -30.52 22.95
C ILE A 7 43.20 -31.36 21.81
N VAL A 8 42.34 -32.17 21.19
CA VAL A 8 42.33 -32.34 19.73
C VAL A 8 41.14 -31.55 19.20
N LEU A 9 41.44 -30.45 18.52
CA LEU A 9 40.52 -29.65 17.72
C LEU A 9 40.08 -30.53 16.54
N LEU A 10 38.78 -30.78 16.39
CA LEU A 10 38.20 -30.98 15.07
C LEU A 10 36.92 -30.16 14.99
N ALA A 11 37.07 -28.96 14.43
CA ALA A 11 35.95 -28.12 14.03
C ALA A 11 35.27 -28.77 12.82
N VAL A 12 34.03 -29.22 12.99
CA VAL A 12 33.08 -29.37 11.88
C VAL A 12 31.87 -28.52 12.22
N ALA A 13 31.83 -27.36 11.58
CA ALA A 13 30.73 -26.43 11.60
C ALA A 13 29.52 -27.02 10.89
N VAL A 14 28.40 -27.16 11.60
CA VAL A 14 27.06 -27.06 11.00
C VAL A 14 26.18 -26.31 12.01
N ILE A 15 26.34 -24.99 12.01
CA ILE A 15 25.33 -24.06 12.51
C ILE A 15 24.22 -24.07 11.46
N ILE A 16 23.25 -24.98 11.58
CA ILE A 16 21.93 -24.74 11.00
C ILE A 16 21.17 -23.98 12.07
N ALA A 17 21.53 -22.70 12.22
CA ALA A 17 20.67 -21.72 12.84
C ALA A 17 19.50 -21.46 11.88
N PHE A 18 18.55 -22.39 11.83
CA PHE A 18 17.18 -22.07 11.42
C PHE A 18 16.44 -21.48 12.62
N SER A 19 17.04 -20.46 13.24
CA SER A 19 16.28 -19.47 13.97
C SER A 19 15.80 -18.45 12.95
N SER A 20 14.90 -18.87 12.07
CA SER A 20 13.83 -17.97 11.64
C SER A 20 12.71 -18.08 12.66
N ALA A 21 13.02 -17.81 13.93
CA ALA A 21 12.20 -16.84 14.63
C ALA A 21 12.34 -15.55 13.83
N THR A 22 11.64 -15.49 12.69
CA THR A 22 11.20 -14.24 12.13
C THR A 22 10.71 -13.50 13.34
N LEU A 23 11.36 -12.38 13.63
CA LEU A 23 10.84 -11.34 14.49
C LEU A 23 9.33 -11.50 14.47
N LEU A 24 8.76 -11.95 15.58
CA LEU A 24 7.47 -11.43 15.97
C LEU A 24 7.75 -9.94 16.19
N ALA A 25 7.94 -9.23 15.07
CA ALA A 25 7.76 -7.82 14.98
C ALA A 25 6.37 -7.71 15.56
N ASP A 26 6.35 -7.22 16.78
CA ASP A 26 5.19 -6.82 17.52
C ASP A 26 4.39 -5.98 16.53
N LYS A 27 3.47 -6.62 15.80
CA LYS A 27 2.49 -5.89 15.00
C LYS A 27 1.78 -5.12 16.09
N PRO A 28 1.88 -3.78 16.15
CA PRO A 28 1.12 -3.07 17.16
C PRO A 28 -0.32 -3.49 16.96
N ALA A 29 -0.83 -4.22 17.96
CA ALA A 29 -2.21 -4.59 18.04
C ALA A 29 -2.99 -3.28 18.07
N ASP A 30 -3.97 -3.19 17.17
CA ASP A 30 -4.99 -2.15 17.16
C ASP A 30 -4.54 -0.71 16.84
N GLU A 31 -3.81 -0.51 15.74
CA GLU A 31 -3.92 0.78 15.05
C GLU A 31 -5.33 0.84 14.45
N LYS A 32 -6.26 1.51 15.14
CA LYS A 32 -7.62 1.75 14.63
C LYS A 32 -7.51 2.37 13.24
N VAL A 33 -7.82 1.59 12.22
CA VAL A 33 -7.80 2.04 10.83
C VAL A 33 -8.93 3.05 10.67
N GLN A 34 -8.58 4.33 10.74
CA GLN A 34 -9.52 5.41 10.50
C GLN A 34 -9.87 5.44 9.02
N ILE A 35 -11.15 5.19 8.72
CA ILE A 35 -11.71 5.29 7.37
C ILE A 35 -12.43 6.64 7.28
N VAL A 36 -12.02 7.44 6.33
CA VAL A 36 -12.59 8.78 6.07
C VAL A 36 -13.10 8.85 4.65
N VAL A 37 -13.91 9.87 4.36
CA VAL A 37 -14.37 10.19 3.01
C VAL A 37 -13.68 11.48 2.58
N GLU A 38 -12.99 11.45 1.45
CA GLU A 38 -12.39 12.63 0.83
C GLU A 38 -12.85 12.77 -0.62
N GLN A 39 -12.97 14.02 -1.07
CA GLN A 39 -13.26 14.36 -2.46
C GLN A 39 -11.97 14.84 -3.16
N TYR A 40 -11.68 14.29 -4.33
CA TYR A 40 -10.55 14.66 -5.17
C TYR A 40 -11.04 15.28 -6.47
N ARG A 41 -10.72 16.55 -6.69
CA ARG A 41 -10.89 17.15 -8.02
C ARG A 41 -9.92 16.48 -9.00
N ILE A 42 -10.43 16.04 -10.13
CA ILE A 42 -9.67 15.32 -11.16
C ILE A 42 -9.78 15.95 -12.55
N GLY A 43 -10.59 17.00 -12.72
CA GLY A 43 -10.75 17.69 -14.00
C GLY A 43 -9.51 18.43 -14.52
N ASP A 44 -8.47 18.57 -13.70
CA ASP A 44 -7.16 19.12 -14.08
C ASP A 44 -6.16 18.03 -14.52
N LEU A 45 -6.52 16.76 -14.40
CA LEU A 45 -5.64 15.64 -14.75
C LEU A 45 -5.78 15.27 -16.23
N PRO A 46 -4.70 14.79 -16.88
CA PRO A 46 -4.72 14.38 -18.27
C PRO A 46 -5.35 12.98 -18.44
N VAL A 47 -6.61 12.82 -18.03
CA VAL A 47 -7.35 11.56 -18.12
C VAL A 47 -8.14 11.53 -19.42
N TRP A 48 -7.43 11.40 -20.55
CA TRP A 48 -8.01 11.50 -21.89
C TRP A 48 -8.10 10.14 -22.57
N THR A 49 -9.24 9.85 -23.19
CA THR A 49 -9.35 8.80 -24.20
C THR A 49 -8.54 9.17 -25.46
N LYS A 50 -8.32 8.22 -26.37
CA LYS A 50 -7.63 8.49 -27.65
C LYS A 50 -8.31 9.60 -28.47
N ASP A 51 -9.59 9.76 -28.24
CA ASP A 51 -10.56 10.66 -28.84
C ASP A 51 -10.69 11.98 -28.06
N GLY A 52 -9.89 12.19 -27.01
CA GLY A 52 -9.78 13.46 -26.30
C GLY A 52 -10.88 13.72 -25.27
N HIS A 53 -11.69 12.71 -24.96
CA HIS A 53 -12.73 12.82 -23.94
C HIS A 53 -12.19 12.53 -22.56
N PHE A 54 -12.68 13.27 -21.57
CA PHE A 54 -12.40 12.99 -20.18
C PHE A 54 -13.16 11.75 -19.73
N ASP A 55 -12.47 10.76 -19.16
CA ASP A 55 -13.08 9.54 -18.65
C ASP A 55 -12.58 9.21 -17.24
N SER A 56 -13.42 9.49 -16.24
CA SER A 56 -13.10 9.20 -14.83
C SER A 56 -12.90 7.72 -14.54
N GLU A 57 -13.49 6.80 -15.32
CA GLU A 57 -13.39 5.37 -15.09
C GLU A 57 -11.95 4.86 -15.31
N ILE A 58 -11.24 5.44 -16.28
CA ILE A 58 -9.83 5.13 -16.53
C ILE A 58 -8.97 5.45 -15.30
N LEU A 59 -9.16 6.64 -14.72
CA LEU A 59 -8.44 7.02 -13.50
C LEU A 59 -8.84 6.14 -12.31
N MET A 60 -10.13 5.79 -12.20
CA MET A 60 -10.61 4.90 -11.14
C MET A 60 -9.93 3.52 -11.23
N MET A 61 -9.87 2.92 -12.42
CA MET A 61 -9.21 1.64 -12.65
C MET A 61 -7.70 1.72 -12.34
N TYR A 62 -7.05 2.82 -12.74
CA TYR A 62 -5.64 3.06 -12.43
C TYR A 62 -5.40 3.14 -10.91
N LEU A 63 -6.20 3.92 -10.17
CA LEU A 63 -6.07 4.02 -8.72
C LEU A 63 -6.32 2.66 -8.03
N GLN A 64 -7.31 1.90 -8.48
CA GLN A 64 -7.60 0.57 -7.93
C GLN A 64 -6.46 -0.43 -8.12
N THR A 65 -5.73 -0.33 -9.23
CA THR A 65 -4.67 -1.28 -9.59
C THR A 65 -3.31 -0.88 -9.03
N THR A 66 -3.07 0.41 -8.78
CA THR A 66 -1.75 0.93 -8.37
C THR A 66 -1.68 1.36 -6.91
N VAL A 67 -2.79 1.80 -6.31
CA VAL A 67 -2.81 2.29 -4.93
C VAL A 67 -3.38 1.23 -4.00
N ALA A 68 -2.51 0.69 -3.14
CA ALA A 68 -2.85 -0.28 -2.09
C ALA A 68 -3.91 -1.32 -2.52
N PRO A 69 -3.65 -2.13 -3.56
CA PRO A 69 -4.72 -2.75 -4.36
C PRO A 69 -5.68 -3.66 -3.57
N ASN A 70 -5.20 -4.30 -2.51
CA ASN A 70 -6.02 -5.16 -1.63
C ASN A 70 -6.96 -4.38 -0.69
N THR A 71 -6.92 -3.04 -0.72
CA THR A 71 -7.76 -2.18 0.13
C THR A 71 -9.12 -1.91 -0.51
N TRP A 72 -9.26 -2.12 -1.83
CA TRP A 72 -10.50 -1.84 -2.54
C TRP A 72 -11.54 -2.94 -2.37
N GLU A 73 -12.82 -2.55 -2.33
CA GLU A 73 -13.98 -3.45 -2.19
C GLU A 73 -13.99 -4.57 -3.23
N ALA A 74 -13.61 -4.27 -4.49
CA ALA A 74 -13.49 -5.26 -5.55
C ALA A 74 -12.48 -6.39 -5.25
N ARG A 75 -11.63 -6.23 -4.23
CA ARG A 75 -10.68 -7.24 -3.74
C ARG A 75 -10.91 -7.61 -2.26
N GLY A 76 -12.12 -7.36 -1.75
CA GLY A 76 -12.52 -7.68 -0.38
C GLY A 76 -12.02 -6.68 0.68
N GLY A 77 -11.49 -5.53 0.26
CA GLY A 77 -11.02 -4.48 1.16
C GLY A 77 -12.13 -3.47 1.54
N PRO A 78 -11.87 -2.55 2.48
CA PRO A 78 -12.88 -1.64 3.02
C PRO A 78 -13.10 -0.35 2.22
N ALA A 79 -12.29 -0.09 1.18
CA ALA A 79 -12.33 1.17 0.44
C ALA A 79 -13.27 1.14 -0.77
N THR A 80 -13.98 2.24 -0.97
CA THR A 80 -14.89 2.48 -2.09
C THR A 80 -14.58 3.80 -2.78
N MET A 81 -15.02 3.94 -4.04
CA MET A 81 -14.79 5.12 -4.85
C MET A 81 -15.94 5.29 -5.84
N ALA A 82 -16.38 6.54 -6.04
CA ALA A 82 -17.43 6.88 -6.98
C ALA A 82 -17.10 8.20 -7.71
N PRO A 83 -17.51 8.35 -8.99
CA PRO A 83 -17.41 9.62 -9.68
C PRO A 83 -18.44 10.62 -9.15
N TYR A 84 -18.07 11.89 -9.15
CA TYR A 84 -18.93 13.03 -8.88
C TYR A 84 -18.82 14.05 -10.03
N PRO A 85 -19.63 13.90 -11.10
CA PRO A 85 -19.45 14.63 -12.35
C PRO A 85 -19.62 16.15 -12.25
N GLN A 86 -20.42 16.65 -11.30
CA GLN A 86 -20.79 18.07 -11.20
C GLN A 86 -19.59 19.03 -11.11
N ASN A 87 -18.45 18.56 -10.59
CA ASN A 87 -17.21 19.34 -10.52
C ASN A 87 -15.97 18.52 -10.93
N ALA A 88 -16.17 17.48 -11.75
CA ALA A 88 -15.14 16.53 -12.17
C ALA A 88 -14.29 16.03 -11.00
N SER A 89 -14.94 15.36 -10.03
CA SER A 89 -14.27 14.81 -8.85
C SER A 89 -14.49 13.31 -8.68
N LEU A 90 -13.68 12.69 -7.83
CA LEU A 90 -13.94 11.37 -7.24
C LEU A 90 -14.22 11.55 -5.75
N VAL A 91 -15.22 10.86 -5.24
CA VAL A 91 -15.47 10.71 -3.80
C VAL A 91 -14.95 9.34 -3.39
N ILE A 92 -14.03 9.31 -2.43
CA ILE A 92 -13.33 8.09 -2.01
C ILE A 92 -13.50 7.91 -0.52
N ARG A 93 -13.98 6.74 -0.11
CA ARG A 93 -14.00 6.31 1.29
C ARG A 93 -12.87 5.31 1.49
N ALA A 94 -11.83 5.66 2.25
CA ALA A 94 -10.68 4.77 2.42
C ALA A 94 -9.91 5.01 3.74
N PRO A 95 -9.00 4.10 4.14
CA PRO A 95 -8.04 4.37 5.20
C PRO A 95 -7.17 5.59 4.91
N ILE A 96 -6.80 6.36 5.95
CA ILE A 96 -5.92 7.56 5.82
C ILE A 96 -4.67 7.28 4.97
N LYS A 97 -3.95 6.19 5.24
CA LYS A 97 -2.76 5.78 4.45
C LYS A 97 -3.03 5.60 2.95
N THR A 98 -4.26 5.22 2.59
CA THR A 98 -4.68 5.08 1.19
C THR A 98 -4.90 6.44 0.57
N HIS A 99 -5.51 7.38 1.30
CA HIS A 99 -5.63 8.77 0.89
C HIS A 99 -4.27 9.43 0.66
N ASP A 100 -3.28 9.18 1.52
CA ASP A 100 -1.93 9.71 1.33
C ASP A 100 -1.27 9.19 0.05
N ALA A 101 -1.44 7.90 -0.25
CA ALA A 101 -0.97 7.30 -1.49
C ALA A 101 -1.70 7.86 -2.73
N ILE A 102 -3.02 8.04 -2.66
CA ILE A 102 -3.81 8.69 -3.72
C ILE A 102 -3.29 10.11 -3.97
N LYS A 103 -3.15 10.93 -2.92
CA LYS A 103 -2.64 12.32 -3.02
C LYS A 103 -1.28 12.37 -3.72
N LYS A 104 -0.39 11.43 -3.38
CA LYS A 104 0.93 11.32 -4.02
C LYS A 104 0.81 11.04 -5.51
N VAL A 105 0.00 10.04 -5.91
CA VAL A 105 -0.22 9.68 -7.32
C VAL A 105 -0.86 10.85 -8.08
N LEU A 106 -1.93 11.45 -7.58
CA LEU A 106 -2.59 12.57 -8.25
C LEU A 106 -1.62 13.76 -8.41
N LYS A 107 -0.81 14.07 -7.40
CA LYS A 107 0.20 15.14 -7.48
C LYS A 107 1.23 14.88 -8.59
N GLN A 108 1.65 13.64 -8.81
CA GLN A 108 2.61 13.29 -9.87
C GLN A 108 2.06 13.58 -11.28
N HIS A 109 0.74 13.50 -11.47
CA HIS A 109 0.10 13.68 -12.78
C HIS A 109 -0.45 15.10 -13.03
N ARG A 110 -0.58 15.95 -12.01
CA ARG A 110 -1.05 17.35 -12.16
C ARG A 110 -0.02 18.33 -12.72
N GLY A 111 1.26 17.97 -12.72
CA GLY A 111 2.37 18.85 -13.10
C GLY A 111 3.11 18.41 -14.36
N GLN A 112 2.49 17.56 -15.18
CA GLN A 112 3.04 17.06 -16.45
C GLN A 112 2.35 17.69 -17.64
#